data_AF-D8V7Q8-F1
#
_entry.id   AF-D8V7Q8-F1
#
_cell.length_a   1.000
_cell.length_b   1.000
_cell.length_c   1.000
_cell.angle_alpha   90.00
_cell.angle_beta   90.00
_cell.angle_gamma   90.00
#
_symmetry.space_group_name_H-M   'P 1'
#
loop_
_entity.id
_entity.type
_entity.pdbx_description
1 polymer ?
#
loop_
_entity_poly.entity_id
_entity_poly.type
_entity_poly.pdbx_seq_one_letter_code
_entity_poly.pdbx_strand_id
1 'polypeptide(L)'
;DNAIKDYKLYPLDRCFDDQTKMKICDLIGDAIGCKHKINLDELDEWNDVDMRGTYNKHKGVLIPPRRRQLCFSRIVRGRANLRNLNEFKEEILKGAQSEGKFLGNYYKEHKDKEKALEAMKNSFYDYEYIIKGSDILENIQFKDIKRKLDKLLTKETNSNIQNAEDWWETNNKSIWNAMLCGYKKSGNKIIDPSWCTIPTTEKTPQFLRWIKEWGTNVCIQKQEHKEYVKSKCSNVTNNNLGSQESESKNCIPEIRKYQEWSRKRSIQWEAISERYKQYKRMNEFKNTFNNANEPDANTYLKEHCSKCPCGFNDMEEIANDTENKQDMFKQIIEKVNIPAE
;
A
#
# COMPACT_ATOMS: atom_id res chain seq x y z
N ASP A 1 42.84 18.31 6.91
CA ASP A 1 41.93 19.10 7.77
C ASP A 1 41.21 20.29 7.14
N ASN A 2 40.94 20.34 5.82
CA ASN A 2 40.02 21.37 5.27
C ASN A 2 39.40 20.96 3.92
N ALA A 3 38.65 19.86 3.87
CA ALA A 3 37.86 19.52 2.67
C ALA A 3 36.58 18.70 2.93
N ILE A 4 36.10 18.61 4.17
CA ILE A 4 34.84 17.92 4.49
C ILE A 4 34.07 18.75 5.52
N LYS A 5 33.70 19.97 5.13
CA LYS A 5 32.80 20.85 5.91
C LYS A 5 31.78 21.60 5.04
N ASP A 6 31.51 21.11 3.84
CA ASP A 6 30.37 21.56 3.04
C ASP A 6 29.32 20.46 2.96
N TYR A 7 28.14 20.79 3.48
CA TYR A 7 26.93 19.99 3.46
C TYR A 7 26.51 19.67 2.01
N LYS A 8 26.95 18.51 1.51
CA LYS A 8 26.21 17.71 0.52
C LYS A 8 26.21 16.27 1.02
N LEU A 9 25.35 16.00 2.00
CA LEU A 9 25.06 14.63 2.44
C LEU A 9 24.38 13.90 1.27
N TYR A 10 25.24 13.26 0.47
CA TYR A 10 24.98 12.39 -0.68
C TYR A 10 24.42 13.09 -1.93
N PRO A 11 25.02 12.88 -3.13
CA PRO A 11 24.42 13.28 -4.40
C PRO A 11 23.19 12.43 -4.77
N LEU A 12 22.33 12.11 -3.79
CA LEU A 12 21.04 11.43 -3.97
C LEU A 12 19.97 12.38 -4.52
N ASP A 13 20.33 13.58 -4.96
CA ASP A 13 19.40 14.50 -5.61
C ASP A 13 19.32 14.29 -7.13
N ARG A 14 20.15 13.39 -7.69
CA ARG A 14 20.12 13.03 -9.11
C ARG A 14 19.73 11.57 -9.24
N CYS A 15 18.70 11.29 -10.02
CA CYS A 15 18.33 9.91 -10.28
C CYS A 15 19.38 9.19 -11.14
N PHE A 16 19.40 7.86 -11.02
CA PHE A 16 20.48 6.99 -11.45
C PHE A 16 20.32 6.52 -12.90
N ASP A 17 21.33 6.75 -13.73
CA ASP A 17 21.46 6.19 -15.09
C ASP A 17 22.89 5.69 -15.40
N ASP A 18 23.76 5.50 -14.41
CA ASP A 18 25.13 5.02 -14.63
C ASP A 18 25.72 4.23 -13.44
N GLN A 19 26.69 3.36 -13.72
CA GLN A 19 27.47 2.55 -12.77
C GLN A 19 28.23 3.40 -11.74
N THR A 20 28.66 4.62 -12.11
CA THR A 20 29.39 5.53 -11.20
C THR A 20 28.55 5.98 -9.99
N LYS A 21 27.23 6.13 -10.18
CA LYS A 21 26.31 6.57 -9.13
C LYS A 21 25.89 5.43 -8.17
N MET A 22 26.22 4.17 -8.49
CA MET A 22 25.99 3.02 -7.60
C MET A 22 26.81 3.13 -6.31
N LYS A 23 28.01 3.72 -6.38
CA LYS A 23 28.85 3.98 -5.21
C LYS A 23 28.16 4.86 -4.17
N ILE A 24 27.23 5.73 -4.59
CA ILE A 24 26.45 6.58 -3.66
C ILE A 24 25.45 5.74 -2.87
N CYS A 25 24.78 4.77 -3.52
CA CYS A 25 23.88 3.84 -2.86
C CYS A 25 24.62 2.98 -1.82
N ASP A 26 25.88 2.63 -2.07
CA ASP A 26 26.69 1.82 -1.15
C ASP A 26 27.04 2.54 0.16
N LEU A 27 26.94 3.88 0.19
CA LEU A 27 27.18 4.66 1.39
C LEU A 27 26.02 4.62 2.39
N ILE A 28 24.82 4.25 1.93
CA ILE A 28 23.66 4.07 2.82
C ILE A 28 23.69 2.63 3.35
N GLY A 29 23.84 2.47 4.66
CA GLY A 29 23.74 1.17 5.31
C GLY A 29 22.32 0.59 5.27
N ASP A 30 22.18 -0.70 5.54
CA ASP A 30 20.87 -1.29 5.76
C ASP A 30 20.32 -0.92 7.15
N ALA A 31 19.00 -0.72 7.24
CA ALA A 31 18.32 -0.49 8.50
C ALA A 31 18.36 -1.73 9.39
N ILE A 32 18.80 -1.56 10.63
CA ILE A 32 18.79 -2.63 11.62
C ILE A 32 17.35 -2.95 12.01
N GLY A 33 16.99 -4.23 11.88
CA GLY A 33 15.74 -4.78 12.38
C GLY A 33 14.56 -4.75 11.40
N CYS A 34 14.79 -4.35 10.15
CA CYS A 34 13.84 -4.63 9.08
C CYS A 34 13.87 -6.11 8.70
N LYS A 35 12.69 -6.67 8.46
CA LYS A 35 12.49 -8.09 8.13
C LYS A 35 12.11 -8.24 6.66
N HIS A 36 12.26 -9.46 6.13
CA HIS A 36 11.69 -9.83 4.85
C HIS A 36 10.18 -9.60 4.84
N LYS A 37 9.64 -9.20 3.69
CA LYS A 37 8.20 -9.03 3.49
C LYS A 37 7.55 -10.38 3.27
N ILE A 38 6.37 -10.55 3.85
CA ILE A 38 5.55 -11.76 3.67
C ILE A 38 4.11 -11.32 3.40
N ASN A 39 3.38 -12.09 2.60
CA ASN A 39 1.93 -11.95 2.44
C ASN A 39 1.46 -10.51 2.13
N LEU A 40 2.17 -9.76 1.27
CA LEU A 40 1.79 -8.37 0.97
C LEU A 40 0.52 -8.28 0.14
N ASP A 41 0.32 -9.26 -0.74
CA ASP A 41 -0.83 -9.35 -1.64
C ASP A 41 -2.01 -10.11 -1.00
N GLU A 42 -1.84 -10.65 0.22
CA GLU A 42 -2.85 -11.44 0.91
C GLU A 42 -3.93 -10.54 1.52
N LEU A 43 -5.13 -10.58 0.96
CA LEU A 43 -6.25 -9.76 1.43
C LEU A 43 -6.69 -10.12 2.86
N ASP A 44 -6.43 -11.34 3.34
CA ASP A 44 -6.69 -11.75 4.73
C ASP A 44 -5.80 -11.03 5.77
N GLU A 45 -4.66 -10.46 5.35
CA GLU A 45 -3.76 -9.72 6.23
C GLU A 45 -4.17 -8.26 6.45
N TRP A 46 -5.19 -7.78 5.71
CA TRP A 46 -5.78 -6.45 5.85
C TRP A 46 -6.73 -6.41 7.05
N ASN A 47 -6.30 -5.76 8.12
CA ASN A 47 -7.02 -5.70 9.38
C ASN A 47 -6.69 -4.43 10.17
N ASP A 48 -7.34 -4.26 11.33
CA ASP A 48 -7.21 -3.10 12.21
C ASP A 48 -6.46 -3.44 13.53
N VAL A 49 -5.80 -4.60 13.62
CA VAL A 49 -5.23 -5.10 14.88
C VAL A 49 -4.18 -4.19 15.52
N ASP A 50 -3.46 -3.43 14.69
CA ASP A 50 -2.42 -2.51 15.14
C ASP A 50 -2.96 -1.10 15.47
N MET A 51 -4.26 -0.85 15.25
CA MET A 51 -4.91 0.43 15.55
C MET A 51 -5.09 0.62 17.04
N ARG A 52 -4.69 1.81 17.53
CA ARG A 52 -4.89 2.22 18.92
C ARG A 52 -6.00 3.25 18.99
N GLY A 53 -6.83 3.18 20.03
CA GLY A 53 -7.86 4.17 20.30
C GLY A 53 -9.07 3.58 21.03
N THR A 54 -10.06 4.43 21.31
CA THR A 54 -11.36 3.96 21.78
C THR A 54 -12.06 3.17 20.69
N TYR A 55 -12.86 2.18 21.10
CA TYR A 55 -13.73 1.42 20.21
C TYR A 55 -14.50 2.39 19.30
N ASN A 56 -14.42 2.19 17.99
CA ASN A 56 -15.01 2.99 16.90
C ASN A 56 -14.20 4.14 16.26
N LYS A 57 -13.15 4.72 16.87
CA LYS A 57 -12.46 5.91 16.28
C LYS A 57 -11.97 5.67 14.85
N HIS A 58 -11.48 4.46 14.59
CA HIS A 58 -10.92 4.04 13.31
C HIS A 58 -11.65 2.83 12.69
N LYS A 59 -12.88 2.53 13.15
CA LYS A 59 -13.65 1.38 12.62
C LYS A 59 -13.77 1.50 11.10
N GLY A 60 -13.44 0.43 10.40
CA GLY A 60 -13.47 0.35 8.94
C GLY A 60 -12.23 0.89 8.22
N VAL A 61 -11.19 1.31 8.95
CA VAL A 61 -9.86 1.47 8.37
C VAL A 61 -9.12 0.13 8.45
N LEU A 62 -8.81 -0.46 7.31
CA LEU A 62 -7.97 -1.66 7.22
C LEU A 62 -6.54 -1.24 6.88
N ILE A 63 -5.58 -1.68 7.68
CA ILE A 63 -4.17 -1.34 7.48
C ILE A 63 -3.58 -2.27 6.41
N PRO A 64 -2.95 -1.73 5.35
CA PRO A 64 -2.26 -2.55 4.36
C PRO A 64 -1.19 -3.44 5.02
N PRO A 65 -1.04 -4.71 4.64
CA PRO A 65 0.03 -5.59 5.13
C PRO A 65 1.42 -4.97 4.92
N ARG A 66 1.59 -4.28 3.79
CA ARG A 66 2.78 -3.47 3.46
C ARG A 66 3.05 -2.39 4.51
N ARG A 67 2.03 -1.59 4.90
CA ARG A 67 2.15 -0.55 5.93
C ARG A 67 2.48 -1.15 7.29
N ARG A 68 1.88 -2.28 7.67
CA ARG A 68 2.18 -3.00 8.93
C ARG A 68 3.63 -3.45 8.98
N GLN A 69 4.17 -3.85 7.84
CA GLN A 69 5.55 -4.31 7.68
C GLN A 69 6.53 -3.21 7.24
N LEU A 70 6.11 -1.94 7.21
CA LEU A 70 6.92 -0.82 6.72
C LEU A 70 8.25 -0.77 7.48
N CYS A 71 9.35 -0.89 6.73
CA CYS A 71 10.69 -0.85 7.29
C CYS A 71 11.01 0.57 7.72
N PHE A 72 11.49 0.74 8.95
CA PHE A 72 12.15 1.94 9.45
C PHE A 72 13.41 1.48 10.20
N SER A 73 14.41 2.36 10.30
CA SER A 73 15.61 2.08 11.08
C SER A 73 15.32 2.06 12.59
N ARG A 74 16.37 1.84 13.38
CA ARG A 74 16.32 1.85 14.87
C ARG A 74 15.72 3.14 15.45
N ILE A 75 15.58 4.20 14.66
CA ILE A 75 14.92 5.45 15.06
C ILE A 75 13.51 5.23 15.65
N VAL A 76 12.80 4.16 15.27
CA VAL A 76 11.47 3.83 15.83
C VAL A 76 11.51 2.93 17.09
N ARG A 77 12.66 2.31 17.40
CA ARG A 77 12.78 1.25 18.43
C ARG A 77 13.50 1.65 19.72
N GLY A 78 13.70 2.94 19.98
CA GLY A 78 14.24 3.38 21.26
C GLY A 78 14.62 4.86 21.33
N ARG A 79 15.39 5.21 22.38
CA ARG A 79 16.14 6.48 22.48
C ARG A 79 17.30 6.42 21.49
N ALA A 80 16.99 6.54 20.19
CA ALA A 80 18.03 6.95 19.25
C ALA A 80 18.52 8.32 19.75
N ASN A 81 19.71 8.37 20.35
CA ASN A 81 20.35 9.60 20.80
C ASN A 81 20.84 10.37 19.57
N LEU A 82 19.91 10.79 18.72
CA LEU A 82 20.18 11.59 17.55
C LEU A 82 20.73 12.93 18.02
N ARG A 83 21.95 13.24 17.60
CA ARG A 83 22.66 14.45 17.99
C ARG A 83 22.26 15.61 17.09
N ASN A 84 21.92 15.32 15.83
CA ASN A 84 21.62 16.33 14.83
C ASN A 84 20.68 15.85 13.71
N LEU A 85 20.26 16.77 12.85
CA LEU A 85 19.40 16.53 11.68
C LEU A 85 20.04 15.62 10.63
N ASN A 86 21.37 15.60 10.51
CA ASN A 86 22.05 14.69 9.60
C ASN A 86 21.93 13.23 10.04
N GLU A 87 22.11 12.96 11.34
CA GLU A 87 21.90 11.62 11.89
C GLU A 87 20.44 11.18 11.74
N PHE A 88 19.48 12.10 11.93
CA PHE A 88 18.07 11.82 11.66
C PHE A 88 17.85 11.44 10.18
N LYS A 89 18.38 12.25 9.25
CA LYS A 89 18.29 11.98 7.80
C LYS A 89 18.89 10.62 7.47
N GLU A 90 20.09 10.31 7.96
CA GLU A 90 20.76 9.04 7.72
C GLU A 90 19.90 7.84 8.15
N GLU A 91 19.30 7.91 9.33
CA GLU A 91 18.42 6.86 9.84
C GLU A 91 17.14 6.71 8.99
N ILE A 92 16.57 7.80 8.47
CA ILE A 92 15.44 7.73 7.52
C ILE A 92 15.87 7.09 6.19
N LEU A 93 17.02 7.48 5.64
CA LEU A 93 17.55 6.93 4.38
C LEU A 93 17.86 5.43 4.48
N LYS A 94 18.42 4.96 5.61
CA LYS A 94 18.62 3.53 5.89
C LYS A 94 17.30 2.77 5.84
N GLY A 95 16.26 3.31 6.49
CA GLY A 95 14.92 2.74 6.47
C GLY A 95 14.36 2.65 5.05
N ALA A 96 14.38 3.76 4.32
CA ALA A 96 13.85 3.84 2.96
C ALA A 96 14.58 2.90 2.00
N GLN A 97 15.92 2.82 2.09
CA GLN A 97 16.69 1.87 1.31
C GLN A 97 16.31 0.42 1.62
N SER A 98 16.25 0.05 2.90
CA SER A 98 15.86 -1.31 3.25
C SER A 98 14.41 -1.62 2.86
N GLU A 99 13.50 -0.66 2.93
CA GLU A 99 12.13 -0.80 2.41
C GLU A 99 12.14 -1.14 0.92
N GLY A 100 12.84 -0.34 0.10
CA GLY A 100 12.96 -0.61 -1.34
C GLY A 100 13.63 -1.95 -1.64
N LYS A 101 14.63 -2.35 -0.85
CA LYS A 101 15.30 -3.65 -0.99
C LYS A 101 14.36 -4.82 -0.71
N PHE A 102 13.61 -4.76 0.39
CA PHE A 102 12.74 -5.87 0.78
C PHE A 102 11.47 -5.94 -0.08
N LEU A 103 10.91 -4.81 -0.53
CA LEU A 103 9.85 -4.79 -1.55
C LEU A 103 10.36 -5.33 -2.88
N GLY A 104 11.56 -4.91 -3.30
CA GLY A 104 12.21 -5.41 -4.51
C GLY A 104 12.45 -6.92 -4.46
N ASN A 105 12.87 -7.46 -3.32
CA ASN A 105 13.02 -8.92 -3.13
C ASN A 105 11.69 -9.65 -3.28
N TYR A 106 10.64 -9.17 -2.59
CA TYR A 106 9.32 -9.81 -2.59
C TYR A 106 8.72 -9.90 -4.01
N TYR A 107 8.66 -8.79 -4.73
CA TYR A 107 8.05 -8.78 -6.06
C TYR A 107 8.97 -9.28 -7.18
N LYS A 108 10.27 -9.43 -6.93
CA LYS A 108 11.19 -10.08 -7.88
C LYS A 108 10.87 -11.56 -8.04
N GLU A 109 10.50 -12.25 -6.97
CA GLU A 109 10.05 -13.64 -7.03
C GLU A 109 8.81 -13.79 -7.92
N HIS A 110 7.99 -12.74 -7.97
CA HIS A 110 6.75 -12.67 -8.74
C HIS A 110 6.96 -12.10 -10.15
N LYS A 111 8.18 -11.68 -10.50
CA LYS A 111 8.54 -10.96 -11.75
C LYS A 111 7.68 -9.72 -12.03
N ASP A 112 7.11 -9.10 -11.00
CA ASP A 112 6.16 -7.99 -11.12
C ASP A 112 6.79 -6.66 -10.71
N LYS A 113 7.45 -6.01 -11.68
CA LYS A 113 8.12 -4.73 -11.44
C LYS A 113 7.12 -3.60 -11.18
N GLU A 114 5.92 -3.70 -11.72
CA GLU A 114 4.90 -2.66 -11.59
C GLU A 114 4.30 -2.66 -10.18
N LYS A 115 3.95 -3.84 -9.63
CA LYS A 115 3.57 -3.96 -8.22
C LYS A 115 4.69 -3.51 -7.28
N ALA A 116 5.95 -3.82 -7.60
CA ALA A 116 7.07 -3.34 -6.81
C ALA A 116 7.13 -1.81 -6.75
N LEU A 117 6.95 -1.14 -7.89
CA LEU A 117 6.91 0.31 -7.97
C LEU A 117 5.74 0.89 -7.18
N GLU A 118 4.52 0.35 -7.35
CA GLU A 118 3.33 0.84 -6.65
C GLU A 118 3.46 0.65 -5.13
N ALA A 119 3.97 -0.51 -4.68
CA ALA A 119 4.24 -0.73 -3.26
C ALA A 119 5.30 0.25 -2.72
N MET A 120 6.34 0.56 -3.51
CA MET A 120 7.33 1.57 -3.14
C MET A 120 6.71 2.97 -3.05
N LYS A 121 5.86 3.37 -4.00
CA LYS A 121 5.13 4.66 -3.94
C LYS A 121 4.26 4.73 -2.69
N ASN A 122 3.48 3.68 -2.40
CA ASN A 122 2.63 3.63 -1.22
C ASN A 122 3.45 3.71 0.08
N SER A 123 4.58 3.01 0.16
CA SER A 123 5.51 3.13 1.29
C SER A 123 6.12 4.53 1.38
N PHE A 124 6.51 5.16 0.27
CA PHE A 124 7.02 6.53 0.25
C PHE A 124 6.01 7.55 0.82
N TYR A 125 4.74 7.42 0.45
CA TYR A 125 3.68 8.25 1.04
C TYR A 125 3.46 7.95 2.52
N ASP A 126 3.55 6.70 2.96
CA ASP A 126 3.45 6.41 4.39
C ASP A 126 4.62 7.01 5.19
N TYR A 127 5.82 7.04 4.61
CA TYR A 127 6.96 7.77 5.18
C TYR A 127 6.66 9.24 5.40
N GLU A 128 6.05 9.92 4.43
CA GLU A 128 5.63 11.32 4.54
C GLU A 128 4.71 11.52 5.74
N TYR A 129 3.66 10.70 5.84
CA TYR A 129 2.66 10.82 6.90
C TYR A 129 3.26 10.53 8.29
N ILE A 130 4.20 9.59 8.38
CA ILE A 130 4.91 9.29 9.63
C ILE A 130 5.82 10.45 10.03
N ILE A 131 6.58 11.02 9.08
CA ILE A 131 7.53 12.11 9.34
C ILE A 131 6.78 13.39 9.74
N LYS A 132 5.71 13.73 9.03
CA LYS A 132 4.83 14.87 9.35
C LYS A 132 3.95 14.61 10.58
N GLY A 133 3.87 13.36 11.04
CA GLY A 133 3.09 12.93 12.21
C GLY A 133 1.58 12.96 12.02
N SER A 134 1.13 12.81 10.77
CA SER A 134 -0.28 12.72 10.37
C SER A 134 -0.72 11.30 9.97
N ASP A 135 0.15 10.30 10.17
CA ASP A 135 -0.14 8.88 9.90
C ASP A 135 -1.31 8.36 10.74
N ILE A 136 -2.26 7.68 10.09
CA ILE A 136 -3.46 7.13 10.71
C ILE A 136 -3.08 6.05 11.74
N LEU A 137 -1.98 5.31 11.51
CA LEU A 137 -1.48 4.32 12.46
C LEU A 137 -0.74 5.00 13.61
N GLU A 138 -1.54 5.39 14.58
CA GLU A 138 -1.16 6.09 15.80
C GLU A 138 -0.38 5.24 16.83
N ASN A 139 0.52 4.36 16.38
CA ASN A 139 1.34 3.55 17.28
C ASN A 139 2.48 4.37 17.93
N ILE A 140 2.87 4.03 19.16
CA ILE A 140 3.87 4.79 19.93
C ILE A 140 5.23 4.87 19.19
N GLN A 141 5.59 3.84 18.43
CA GLN A 141 6.88 3.77 17.75
C GLN A 141 7.02 4.83 16.65
N PHE A 142 5.98 5.02 15.83
CA PHE A 142 5.98 6.00 14.74
C PHE A 142 5.57 7.41 15.20
N LYS A 143 4.68 7.53 16.19
CA LYS A 143 4.30 8.82 16.79
C LYS A 143 5.49 9.64 17.29
N ASP A 144 6.55 8.95 17.70
CA ASP A 144 7.77 9.58 18.20
C ASP A 144 8.65 10.21 17.11
N ILE A 145 8.43 9.91 15.82
CA ILE A 145 9.29 10.41 14.73
C ILE A 145 9.18 11.91 14.57
N LYS A 146 7.96 12.45 14.40
CA LYS A 146 7.74 13.91 14.33
C LYS A 146 8.31 14.61 15.55
N ARG A 147 8.02 14.09 16.75
CA ARG A 147 8.52 14.63 18.02
C ARG A 147 10.06 14.66 18.09
N LYS A 148 10.74 13.64 17.57
CA LYS A 148 12.21 13.58 17.49
C LYS A 148 12.73 14.62 16.50
N LEU A 149 12.08 14.77 15.35
CA LEU A 149 12.43 15.76 14.33
C LEU A 149 12.26 17.19 14.85
N ASP A 150 11.10 17.52 15.41
CA ASP A 150 10.80 18.86 15.96
C ASP A 150 11.84 19.28 17.02
N LYS A 151 12.25 18.34 17.89
CA LYS A 151 13.30 18.58 18.90
C LYS A 151 14.68 18.90 18.30
N LEU A 152 15.01 18.32 17.15
CA LEU A 152 16.27 18.59 16.46
C LEU A 152 16.19 19.92 15.72
N LEU A 153 15.07 20.21 15.05
CA LEU A 153 14.82 21.48 14.37
C LEU A 153 14.89 22.68 15.34
N THR A 154 14.39 22.53 16.58
CA THR A 154 14.52 23.59 17.60
C THR A 154 15.97 23.80 18.05
N LYS A 155 16.81 22.76 18.02
CA LYS A 155 18.22 22.84 18.46
C LYS A 155 19.15 23.39 17.37
N GLU A 156 18.89 23.02 16.13
CA GLU A 156 19.63 23.46 14.95
C GLU A 156 18.80 24.52 14.24
N THR A 157 18.85 25.76 14.74
CA THR A 157 18.18 26.90 14.11
C THR A 157 18.67 27.04 12.66
N ASN A 158 17.88 26.51 11.72
CA ASN A 158 18.08 26.62 10.28
C ASN A 158 16.97 27.51 9.72
N SER A 159 17.31 28.64 9.12
CA SER A 159 16.32 29.62 8.64
C SER A 159 15.33 29.05 7.62
N ASN A 160 15.72 28.00 6.89
CA ASN A 160 14.94 27.46 5.76
C ASN A 160 14.17 26.18 6.08
N ILE A 161 14.37 25.57 7.27
CA ILE A 161 13.67 24.34 7.68
C ILE A 161 13.15 24.55 9.09
N GLN A 162 11.87 24.93 9.21
CA GLN A 162 11.27 25.31 10.50
C GLN A 162 10.44 24.19 11.11
N ASN A 163 9.89 23.31 10.27
CA ASN A 163 8.97 22.26 10.70
C ASN A 163 9.21 20.94 9.94
N ALA A 164 8.42 19.91 10.26
CA ALA A 164 8.52 18.59 9.66
C ALA A 164 8.13 18.60 8.17
N GLU A 165 7.25 19.50 7.76
CA GLU A 165 6.81 19.70 6.38
C GLU A 165 7.97 20.23 5.51
N ASP A 166 8.61 21.32 5.93
CA ASP A 166 9.79 21.89 5.27
C ASP A 166 10.91 20.85 5.17
N TRP A 167 11.11 20.07 6.24
CA TRP A 167 12.12 19.01 6.27
C TRP A 167 11.79 17.92 5.26
N TRP A 168 10.53 17.49 5.18
CA TRP A 168 10.09 16.51 4.18
C TRP A 168 10.31 17.05 2.76
N GLU A 169 9.85 18.27 2.45
CA GLU A 169 10.01 18.87 1.12
C GLU A 169 11.47 18.98 0.70
N THR A 170 12.36 19.30 1.65
CA THR A 170 13.80 19.36 1.42
C THR A 170 14.43 17.99 1.15
N ASN A 171 13.88 16.91 1.73
CA ASN A 171 14.55 15.60 1.77
C ASN A 171 13.82 14.48 1.00
N ASN A 172 12.58 14.70 0.54
CA ASN A 172 11.74 13.68 -0.08
C ASN A 172 12.41 13.00 -1.29
N LYS A 173 13.16 13.77 -2.08
CA LYS A 173 13.91 13.27 -3.24
C LYS A 173 15.03 12.32 -2.83
N SER A 174 15.77 12.66 -1.78
CA SER A 174 16.80 11.79 -1.22
C SER A 174 16.18 10.48 -0.70
N ILE A 175 15.01 10.56 -0.05
CA ILE A 175 14.29 9.39 0.49
C ILE A 175 13.83 8.48 -0.64
N TRP A 176 13.20 9.02 -1.68
CA TRP A 176 12.78 8.25 -2.85
C TRP A 176 13.97 7.56 -3.55
N ASN A 177 15.06 8.31 -3.77
CA ASN A 177 16.26 7.75 -4.37
C ASN A 177 16.94 6.68 -3.49
N ALA A 178 16.85 6.78 -2.17
CA ALA A 178 17.26 5.69 -1.27
C ALA A 178 16.40 4.43 -1.48
N MET A 179 15.08 4.56 -1.63
CA MET A 179 14.24 3.40 -1.97
C MET A 179 14.64 2.77 -3.31
N LEU A 180 14.93 3.58 -4.34
CA LEU A 180 15.44 3.09 -5.63
C LEU A 180 16.80 2.39 -5.49
N CYS A 181 17.72 2.92 -4.68
CA CYS A 181 18.98 2.24 -4.33
C CYS A 181 18.70 0.85 -3.73
N GLY A 182 17.75 0.78 -2.79
CA GLY A 182 17.30 -0.46 -2.18
C GLY A 182 16.78 -1.46 -3.19
N TYR A 183 15.85 -1.01 -4.04
CA TYR A 183 15.29 -1.83 -5.12
C TYR A 183 16.40 -2.38 -6.02
N LYS A 184 17.40 -1.58 -6.39
CA LYS A 184 18.55 -2.07 -7.16
C LYS A 184 19.35 -3.14 -6.42
N LYS A 185 19.58 -2.95 -5.11
CA LYS A 185 20.26 -3.91 -4.23
C LYS A 185 19.52 -5.24 -4.04
N SER A 186 18.22 -5.32 -4.35
CA SER A 186 17.46 -6.59 -4.44
C SER A 186 17.87 -7.46 -5.64
N GLY A 187 18.78 -6.96 -6.48
CA GLY A 187 19.22 -7.60 -7.72
C GLY A 187 18.40 -7.17 -8.95
N ASN A 188 17.47 -6.23 -8.81
CA ASN A 188 16.80 -5.56 -9.93
C ASN A 188 17.72 -4.46 -10.51
N LYS A 189 18.70 -4.86 -11.33
CA LYS A 189 19.80 -3.98 -11.76
C LYS A 189 19.38 -2.81 -12.66
N ILE A 190 18.27 -2.94 -13.37
CA ILE A 190 17.76 -1.94 -14.32
C ILE A 190 16.56 -1.25 -13.68
N ILE A 191 16.68 0.05 -13.48
CA ILE A 191 15.61 0.93 -13.05
C ILE A 191 15.21 1.75 -14.28
N ASP A 192 13.92 1.78 -14.57
CA ASP A 192 13.40 2.62 -15.65
C ASP A 192 13.62 4.10 -15.26
N PRO A 193 14.19 4.94 -16.15
CA PRO A 193 14.38 6.36 -15.87
C PRO A 193 13.10 7.11 -15.48
N SER A 194 11.91 6.61 -15.86
CA SER A 194 10.64 7.18 -15.42
C SER A 194 10.42 7.10 -13.90
N TRP A 195 11.05 6.13 -13.22
CA TRP A 195 10.97 5.98 -11.75
C TRP A 195 11.74 7.07 -11.02
N CYS A 196 12.55 7.85 -11.72
CA CYS A 196 13.31 8.98 -11.19
C CYS A 196 12.46 10.17 -10.80
N THR A 197 11.28 10.27 -11.39
CA THR A 197 10.29 11.26 -11.00
C THR A 197 9.79 10.88 -9.63
N ILE A 198 9.95 11.79 -8.66
CA ILE A 198 9.40 11.57 -7.33
C ILE A 198 7.89 11.29 -7.48
N PRO A 199 7.34 10.30 -6.77
CA PRO A 199 5.90 10.11 -6.73
C PRO A 199 5.28 11.45 -6.38
N THR A 200 4.31 11.90 -7.18
CA THR A 200 3.73 13.23 -7.04
C THR A 200 3.25 13.40 -5.60
N THR A 201 3.38 14.61 -5.05
CA THR A 201 2.72 14.98 -3.80
C THR A 201 1.21 15.09 -4.03
N GLU A 202 0.60 13.99 -4.49
CA GLU A 202 -0.85 13.84 -4.50
C GLU A 202 -1.34 14.09 -3.08
N LYS A 203 -2.13 15.14 -2.91
CA LYS A 203 -2.74 15.51 -1.62
C LYS A 203 -3.82 14.51 -1.19
N THR A 204 -3.94 13.37 -1.86
CA THR A 204 -4.90 12.32 -1.56
C THR A 204 -4.68 11.85 -0.13
N PRO A 205 -5.68 11.93 0.76
CA PRO A 205 -5.56 11.42 2.13
C PRO A 205 -5.08 9.97 2.21
N GLN A 206 -4.32 9.63 3.26
CA GLN A 206 -3.74 8.29 3.44
C GLN A 206 -4.78 7.17 3.41
N PHE A 207 -5.94 7.38 4.04
CA PHE A 207 -7.04 6.42 4.01
C PHE A 207 -7.46 6.09 2.57
N LEU A 208 -7.62 7.10 1.72
CA LEU A 208 -8.01 6.90 0.33
C LEU A 208 -6.94 6.16 -0.48
N ARG A 209 -5.65 6.40 -0.20
CA ARG A 209 -4.56 5.62 -0.81
C ARG A 209 -4.59 4.16 -0.40
N TRP A 210 -4.86 3.87 0.88
CA TRP A 210 -5.02 2.48 1.35
C TRP A 210 -6.24 1.81 0.70
N ILE A 211 -7.34 2.55 0.47
CA ILE A 211 -8.50 2.02 -0.27
C ILE A 211 -8.13 1.71 -1.72
N LYS A 212 -7.36 2.56 -2.41
CA LYS A 212 -6.87 2.26 -3.77
C LYS A 212 -5.96 1.02 -3.79
N GLU A 213 -5.06 0.91 -2.82
CA GLU A 213 -4.16 -0.26 -2.66
C GLU A 213 -4.96 -1.54 -2.40
N TRP A 214 -5.99 -1.49 -1.55
CA TRP A 214 -6.90 -2.61 -1.31
C TRP A 214 -7.71 -2.96 -2.56
N GLY A 215 -8.33 -1.95 -3.20
CA GLY A 215 -9.18 -2.12 -4.38
C GLY A 215 -8.42 -2.73 -5.56
N THR A 216 -7.16 -2.34 -5.77
CA THR A 216 -6.29 -2.92 -6.79
C THR A 216 -6.09 -4.42 -6.55
N ASN A 217 -5.75 -4.80 -5.31
CA ASN A 217 -5.55 -6.22 -4.96
C ASN A 217 -6.84 -7.04 -5.06
N VAL A 218 -7.97 -6.47 -4.63
CA VAL A 218 -9.29 -7.11 -4.76
C VAL A 218 -9.64 -7.35 -6.23
N CYS A 219 -9.47 -6.36 -7.10
CA CYS A 219 -9.80 -6.54 -8.51
C CYS A 219 -8.92 -7.58 -9.20
N ILE A 220 -7.62 -7.64 -8.87
CA ILE A 220 -6.72 -8.68 -9.37
C ILE A 220 -7.20 -10.06 -8.93
N GLN A 221 -7.36 -10.29 -7.62
CA GLN A 221 -7.79 -11.61 -7.10
C GLN A 221 -9.19 -12.00 -7.58
N LYS A 222 -10.10 -11.03 -7.68
CA LYS A 222 -11.45 -11.26 -8.21
C LYS A 222 -11.41 -11.78 -9.64
N GLN A 223 -10.57 -11.17 -10.47
CA GLN A 223 -10.41 -11.59 -11.86
C GLN A 223 -9.82 -13.00 -11.96
N GLU A 224 -8.81 -13.31 -11.15
CA GLU A 224 -8.24 -14.66 -11.06
C GLU A 224 -9.31 -15.69 -10.66
N HIS A 225 -10.12 -15.41 -9.63
CA HIS A 225 -11.24 -16.30 -9.25
C HIS A 225 -12.27 -16.47 -10.37
N LYS A 226 -12.65 -15.39 -11.06
CA LYS A 226 -13.56 -15.45 -12.21
C LYS A 226 -12.99 -16.35 -13.31
N GLU A 227 -11.71 -16.23 -13.63
CA GLU A 227 -11.03 -17.04 -14.65
C GLU A 227 -10.94 -18.52 -14.26
N TYR A 228 -10.64 -18.83 -13.00
CA TYR A 228 -10.65 -20.21 -12.51
C TYR A 228 -12.04 -20.84 -12.59
N VAL A 229 -13.09 -20.13 -12.17
CA VAL A 229 -14.47 -20.61 -12.28
C VAL A 229 -14.83 -20.84 -13.75
N LYS A 230 -14.56 -19.89 -14.65
CA LYS A 230 -14.79 -20.08 -16.10
C LYS A 230 -14.08 -21.30 -16.65
N SER A 231 -12.81 -21.47 -16.31
CA SER A 231 -12.00 -22.59 -16.80
C SER A 231 -12.50 -23.94 -16.31
N LYS A 232 -12.91 -24.05 -15.03
CA LYS A 232 -13.37 -25.31 -14.45
C LYS A 232 -14.84 -25.62 -14.70
N CYS A 233 -15.64 -24.62 -15.04
CA CYS A 233 -17.07 -24.76 -15.30
C CYS A 233 -17.45 -24.67 -16.80
N SER A 234 -16.48 -24.59 -17.73
CA SER A 234 -16.73 -24.37 -19.16
C SER A 234 -17.65 -25.41 -19.82
N ASN A 235 -17.65 -26.64 -19.32
CA ASN A 235 -18.45 -27.75 -19.88
C ASN A 235 -19.76 -27.98 -19.11
N VAL A 236 -19.99 -27.26 -18.01
CA VAL A 236 -21.21 -27.37 -17.21
C VAL A 236 -22.29 -26.52 -17.87
N THR A 237 -23.23 -27.18 -18.55
CA THR A 237 -24.44 -26.51 -19.04
C THR A 237 -25.30 -26.07 -17.86
N ASN A 238 -25.84 -24.84 -17.89
CA ASN A 238 -26.67 -24.23 -16.83
C ASN A 238 -27.85 -25.10 -16.35
N ASN A 239 -28.23 -26.15 -17.11
CA ASN A 239 -29.34 -27.05 -16.79
C ASN A 239 -28.92 -28.39 -16.16
N ASN A 240 -27.62 -28.69 -16.02
CA ASN A 240 -27.12 -30.04 -15.72
C ASN A 240 -26.22 -30.17 -14.48
N LEU A 241 -26.28 -29.22 -13.53
CA LEU A 241 -25.46 -29.29 -12.31
C LEU A 241 -25.68 -30.56 -11.45
N GLY A 242 -26.78 -31.30 -11.68
CA GLY A 242 -27.10 -32.56 -11.02
C GLY A 242 -26.82 -33.85 -11.80
N SER A 243 -26.47 -33.80 -13.09
CA SER A 243 -26.46 -34.97 -13.99
C SER A 243 -25.09 -35.38 -14.55
N GLN A 244 -24.04 -34.57 -14.38
CA GLN A 244 -22.66 -34.92 -14.76
C GLN A 244 -21.73 -34.98 -13.54
N GLU A 245 -21.57 -36.18 -13.01
CA GLU A 245 -20.94 -36.47 -11.71
C GLU A 245 -19.43 -36.22 -11.66
N SER A 246 -18.73 -36.13 -12.80
CA SER A 246 -17.27 -35.87 -12.86
C SER A 246 -16.91 -34.41 -13.17
N GLU A 247 -17.68 -33.73 -14.02
CA GLU A 247 -17.44 -32.32 -14.39
C GLU A 247 -17.97 -31.34 -13.33
N SER A 248 -19.07 -31.72 -12.65
CA SER A 248 -19.58 -31.03 -11.46
C SER A 248 -18.59 -31.09 -10.28
N LYS A 249 -17.74 -32.13 -10.18
CA LYS A 249 -16.76 -32.30 -9.10
C LYS A 249 -15.65 -31.25 -9.09
N ASN A 250 -15.26 -30.68 -10.24
CA ASN A 250 -14.22 -29.65 -10.31
C ASN A 250 -14.79 -28.23 -10.32
N CYS A 251 -15.98 -28.04 -10.88
CA CYS A 251 -16.64 -26.73 -10.94
C CYS A 251 -17.16 -26.27 -9.56
N ILE A 252 -17.89 -27.13 -8.83
CA ILE A 252 -18.49 -26.77 -7.53
C ILE A 252 -17.44 -26.29 -6.50
N PRO A 253 -16.28 -26.94 -6.33
CA PRO A 253 -15.25 -26.46 -5.41
C PRO A 253 -14.73 -25.05 -5.74
N GLU A 254 -14.51 -24.74 -7.03
CA GLU A 254 -14.04 -23.40 -7.42
C GLU A 254 -15.12 -22.33 -7.19
N ILE A 255 -16.39 -22.65 -7.43
CA ILE A 255 -17.50 -21.76 -7.07
C ILE A 255 -17.49 -21.49 -5.56
N ARG A 256 -17.39 -22.54 -4.72
CA ARG A 256 -17.33 -22.38 -3.25
C ARG A 256 -16.15 -21.53 -2.80
N LYS A 257 -14.97 -21.73 -3.38
CA LYS A 257 -13.81 -20.88 -3.08
C LYS A 257 -14.08 -19.42 -3.42
N TYR A 258 -14.69 -19.15 -4.58
CA TYR A 258 -15.02 -17.78 -4.97
C TYR A 258 -16.09 -17.15 -4.05
N GLN A 259 -17.06 -17.93 -3.59
CA GLN A 259 -18.06 -17.49 -2.60
C GLN A 259 -17.43 -17.17 -1.26
N GLU A 260 -16.60 -18.07 -0.72
CA GLU A 260 -15.90 -17.86 0.54
C GLU A 260 -14.99 -16.64 0.49
N TRP A 261 -14.25 -16.48 -0.61
CA TRP A 261 -13.43 -15.30 -0.87
C TRP A 261 -14.29 -14.02 -0.91
N SER A 262 -15.40 -14.04 -1.67
CA SER A 262 -16.33 -12.91 -1.82
C SER A 262 -16.95 -12.52 -0.49
N ARG A 263 -17.33 -13.50 0.35
CA ARG A 263 -17.87 -13.28 1.70
C ARG A 263 -16.86 -12.58 2.61
N LYS A 264 -15.60 -13.00 2.59
CA LYS A 264 -14.56 -12.32 3.39
C LYS A 264 -14.32 -10.89 2.89
N ARG A 265 -14.33 -10.67 1.56
CA ARG A 265 -14.12 -9.34 0.97
C ARG A 265 -15.30 -8.42 1.14
N SER A 266 -16.54 -8.93 1.13
CA SER A 266 -17.74 -8.12 1.35
C SER A 266 -17.75 -7.52 2.76
N ILE A 267 -17.34 -8.30 3.78
CA ILE A 267 -17.19 -7.79 5.16
C ILE A 267 -16.15 -6.66 5.23
N GLN A 268 -15.00 -6.83 4.58
CA GLN A 268 -13.98 -5.77 4.51
C GLN A 268 -14.51 -4.53 3.77
N TRP A 269 -15.20 -4.74 2.64
CA TRP A 269 -15.76 -3.69 1.82
C TRP A 269 -16.83 -2.87 2.53
N GLU A 270 -17.72 -3.53 3.27
CA GLU A 270 -18.74 -2.88 4.10
C GLU A 270 -18.09 -1.96 5.12
N ALA A 271 -17.08 -2.45 5.83
CA ALA A 271 -16.35 -1.67 6.81
C ALA A 271 -15.65 -0.45 6.19
N ILE A 272 -14.97 -0.63 5.04
CA ILE A 272 -14.32 0.45 4.28
C ILE A 272 -15.35 1.47 3.80
N SER A 273 -16.48 1.02 3.25
CA SER A 273 -17.54 1.86 2.69
C SER A 273 -18.19 2.73 3.76
N GLU A 274 -18.48 2.16 4.94
CA GLU A 274 -18.99 2.93 6.08
C GLU A 274 -17.97 3.96 6.55
N ARG A 275 -16.68 3.60 6.59
CA ARG A 275 -15.64 4.55 6.97
C ARG A 275 -15.47 5.66 5.94
N TYR A 276 -15.58 5.36 4.66
CA TYR A 276 -15.58 6.37 3.58
C TYR A 276 -16.70 7.39 3.76
N LYS A 277 -17.93 6.94 4.03
CA LYS A 277 -19.07 7.84 4.31
C LYS A 277 -18.79 8.76 5.50
N GLN A 278 -18.12 8.26 6.54
CA GLN A 278 -17.70 9.08 7.68
C GLN A 278 -16.62 10.10 7.30
N TYR A 279 -15.56 9.68 6.61
CA TYR A 279 -14.47 10.55 6.14
C TYR A 279 -15.00 11.71 5.30
N LYS A 280 -15.97 11.44 4.39
CA LYS A 280 -16.61 12.47 3.56
C LYS A 280 -17.34 13.55 4.36
N ARG A 281 -17.86 13.21 5.55
CA ARG A 281 -18.59 14.15 6.42
C ARG A 281 -17.66 14.98 7.32
N MET A 282 -16.39 14.60 7.44
CA MET A 282 -15.42 15.33 8.28
C MET A 282 -15.03 16.66 7.63
N ASN A 283 -15.02 17.74 8.42
CA ASN A 283 -14.67 19.08 7.93
C ASN A 283 -13.28 19.14 7.30
N GLU A 284 -12.32 18.40 7.85
CA GLU A 284 -10.93 18.33 7.39
C GLU A 284 -10.80 17.82 5.95
N PHE A 285 -11.76 16.99 5.49
CA PHE A 285 -11.73 16.39 4.16
C PHE A 285 -12.78 16.96 3.21
N LYS A 286 -13.56 17.98 3.61
CA LYS A 286 -14.55 18.62 2.72
C LYS A 286 -13.95 18.97 1.37
N ASN A 287 -12.77 19.60 1.37
CA ASN A 287 -12.08 20.00 0.15
C ASN A 287 -11.58 18.83 -0.71
N THR A 288 -11.34 17.66 -0.12
CA THR A 288 -10.96 16.44 -0.86
C THR A 288 -12.16 15.87 -1.63
N PHE A 289 -13.36 16.00 -1.07
CA PHE A 289 -14.60 15.44 -1.62
C PHE A 289 -15.55 16.51 -2.18
N ASN A 290 -15.03 17.70 -2.55
CA ASN A 290 -15.82 18.84 -3.03
C ASN A 290 -16.58 18.55 -4.34
N ASN A 291 -16.30 17.43 -5.02
CA ASN A 291 -17.06 17.00 -6.17
C ASN A 291 -18.35 16.31 -5.71
N ALA A 292 -19.49 16.89 -6.08
CA ALA A 292 -20.83 16.35 -5.79
C ALA A 292 -21.09 14.94 -6.39
N ASN A 293 -20.16 14.42 -7.21
CA ASN A 293 -20.32 13.20 -8.01
C ASN A 293 -19.72 11.92 -7.38
N GLU A 294 -19.07 11.99 -6.21
CA GLU A 294 -18.49 10.80 -5.54
C GLU A 294 -19.35 10.38 -4.33
N PRO A 295 -20.56 9.81 -4.51
CA PRO A 295 -21.47 9.50 -3.41
C PRO A 295 -20.91 8.46 -2.43
N ASP A 296 -20.11 7.52 -2.93
CA ASP A 296 -19.63 6.36 -2.19
C ASP A 296 -18.21 5.92 -2.60
N ALA A 297 -17.67 4.95 -1.86
CA ALA A 297 -16.32 4.43 -2.07
C ALA A 297 -16.17 3.70 -3.42
N ASN A 298 -17.24 3.09 -3.94
CA ASN A 298 -17.23 2.40 -5.23
C ASN A 298 -17.02 3.40 -6.36
N THR A 299 -17.78 4.51 -6.35
CA THR A 299 -17.65 5.60 -7.32
C THR A 299 -16.26 6.24 -7.23
N TYR A 300 -15.76 6.47 -6.02
CA TYR A 300 -14.40 6.97 -5.81
C TYR A 300 -13.34 6.07 -6.48
N LEU A 301 -13.41 4.75 -6.26
CA LEU A 301 -12.44 3.84 -6.87
C LEU A 301 -12.56 3.79 -8.39
N LYS A 302 -13.77 3.82 -8.95
CA LYS A 302 -13.98 3.88 -10.40
C LYS A 302 -13.37 5.13 -11.04
N GLU A 303 -13.53 6.29 -10.40
CA GLU A 303 -13.02 7.56 -10.94
C GLU A 303 -11.52 7.77 -10.70
N HIS A 304 -10.99 7.29 -9.56
CA HIS A 304 -9.65 7.64 -9.09
C HIS A 304 -8.65 6.48 -9.07
N CYS A 305 -9.07 5.25 -9.36
CA CYS A 305 -8.20 4.08 -9.43
C CYS A 305 -8.35 3.37 -10.78
N SER A 306 -7.53 3.77 -11.75
CA SER A 306 -7.48 3.09 -13.07
C SER A 306 -7.12 1.60 -12.99
N LYS A 307 -6.46 1.18 -11.90
CA LYS A 307 -6.11 -0.22 -11.62
C LYS A 307 -7.19 -0.99 -10.83
N CYS A 308 -8.32 -0.35 -10.55
CA CYS A 308 -9.46 -0.93 -9.86
C CYS A 308 -10.67 -1.05 -10.81
N PRO A 309 -10.57 -1.74 -11.96
CA PRO A 309 -11.65 -1.74 -12.94
C PRO A 309 -12.90 -2.51 -12.50
N CYS A 310 -12.91 -3.14 -11.31
CA CYS A 310 -13.99 -4.01 -10.87
C CYS A 310 -15.01 -3.30 -9.96
N GLY A 311 -16.27 -3.72 -10.05
CA GLY A 311 -17.26 -3.43 -9.02
C GLY A 311 -16.99 -4.17 -7.73
N PHE A 312 -17.39 -3.56 -6.61
CA PHE A 312 -17.19 -4.13 -5.26
C PHE A 312 -18.50 -4.60 -4.61
N ASN A 313 -19.65 -4.09 -5.06
CA ASN A 313 -20.94 -4.34 -4.42
C ASN A 313 -21.53 -5.73 -4.73
N ASP A 314 -21.16 -6.32 -5.86
CA ASP A 314 -21.60 -7.67 -6.27
C ASP A 314 -20.98 -8.78 -5.40
N MET A 315 -19.94 -8.48 -4.61
CA MET A 315 -19.33 -9.45 -3.69
C MET A 315 -20.31 -9.92 -2.61
N GLU A 316 -21.21 -9.04 -2.14
CA GLU A 316 -22.27 -9.41 -1.20
C GLU A 316 -23.27 -10.38 -1.85
N GLU A 317 -23.68 -10.07 -3.08
CA GLU A 317 -24.61 -10.92 -3.82
C GLU A 317 -24.03 -12.31 -4.14
N ILE A 318 -22.72 -12.40 -4.38
CA ILE A 318 -22.01 -13.67 -4.60
C ILE A 318 -21.83 -14.44 -3.28
N ALA A 319 -21.70 -13.73 -2.17
CA ALA A 319 -21.52 -14.31 -0.84
C ALA A 319 -22.82 -14.88 -0.24
N ASN A 320 -23.98 -14.41 -0.69
CA ASN A 320 -25.28 -14.81 -0.14
C ASN A 320 -25.63 -16.27 -0.49
N ASP A 321 -25.75 -17.10 0.54
CA ASP A 321 -26.30 -18.45 0.41
C ASP A 321 -27.82 -18.37 0.24
N THR A 322 -28.32 -18.69 -0.96
CA THR A 322 -29.76 -18.90 -1.18
C THR A 322 -30.19 -20.30 -0.72
N GLU A 323 -31.48 -20.48 -0.39
CA GLU A 323 -32.04 -21.79 0.00
C GLU A 323 -31.86 -22.85 -1.11
N ASN A 324 -31.77 -22.43 -2.38
CA ASN A 324 -31.51 -23.32 -3.51
C ASN A 324 -30.07 -23.19 -4.03
N LYS A 325 -29.21 -24.12 -3.59
CA LYS A 325 -27.80 -24.20 -4.00
C LYS A 325 -27.57 -24.29 -5.50
N GLN A 326 -28.48 -24.91 -6.26
CA GLN A 326 -28.32 -25.02 -7.72
C GLN A 326 -28.52 -23.68 -8.43
N ASP A 327 -29.51 -22.89 -8.01
CA ASP A 327 -29.77 -21.57 -8.60
C ASP A 327 -28.63 -20.59 -8.30
N MET A 328 -28.06 -20.70 -7.10
CA MET A 328 -26.89 -19.90 -6.68
C MET A 328 -25.67 -20.17 -7.58
N PHE A 329 -25.37 -21.43 -7.86
CA PHE A 329 -24.26 -21.80 -8.73
C PHE A 329 -24.46 -21.30 -10.16
N LYS A 330 -25.69 -21.36 -10.69
CA LYS A 330 -26.02 -20.77 -12.00
C LYS A 330 -25.78 -19.26 -12.02
N GLN A 331 -26.24 -18.55 -10.99
CA GLN A 331 -26.02 -17.10 -10.88
C GLN A 331 -24.54 -16.73 -10.86
N ILE A 332 -23.71 -17.49 -10.15
CA ILE A 332 -22.26 -17.25 -10.12
C ILE A 332 -21.64 -17.50 -11.49
N ILE A 333 -22.01 -18.60 -12.17
CA ILE A 333 -21.55 -18.89 -13.53
C ILE A 333 -21.92 -17.74 -14.50
N GLU A 334 -23.13 -17.18 -14.38
CA GLU A 334 -23.55 -16.02 -15.16
C GLU A 334 -22.71 -14.77 -14.82
N LYS A 335 -22.52 -14.48 -13.54
CA LYS A 335 -21.77 -13.30 -13.08
C LYS A 335 -20.28 -13.32 -13.42
N VAL A 336 -19.64 -14.50 -13.46
CA VAL A 336 -18.23 -14.55 -13.87
C VAL A 336 -18.08 -14.15 -15.33
N ASN A 337 -19.08 -14.42 -16.18
CA ASN A 337 -19.07 -14.06 -17.59
C ASN A 337 -19.26 -12.56 -17.85
N ILE A 338 -19.84 -11.84 -16.90
CA ILE A 338 -19.94 -10.38 -16.95
C ILE A 338 -18.57 -9.77 -16.61
N PRO A 339 -18.07 -8.81 -17.42
CA PRO A 339 -16.91 -8.01 -17.05
C PRO A 339 -17.05 -7.48 -15.62
N ALA A 340 -15.96 -7.42 -14.87
CA ALA A 340 -16.00 -6.71 -13.61
C ALA A 340 -16.15 -5.22 -13.96
N GLU A 341 -17.34 -4.64 -13.79
CA GLU A 341 -17.65 -3.24 -14.14
C GLU A 341 -17.60 -2.28 -12.97
#